data_AF-A0A0J0V3J3-F1
#
_entry.id   AF-A0A0J0V3J3-F1
#
_cell.length_a   1.000
_cell.length_b   1.000
_cell.length_c   1.000
_cell.angle_alpha   90.00
_cell.angle_beta   90.00
_cell.angle_gamma   90.00
#
_symmetry.space_group_name_H-M   'P 1'
#
loop_
_entity.id
_entity.type
_entity.pdbx_description
1 polymer ?
#
loop_
_entity_poly.entity_id
_entity_poly.type
_entity_poly.pdbx_seq_one_letter_code
_entity_poly.pdbx_strand_id
1 'polypeptide(L)'
;MARIASGEMKERLAVYFIMGSQNSERPTADVLKEALDGGVTLFQFREKGPGALKGADKEALARQLQRLCRAYGVPFIVNDDVELALAIDADGVHVGKDDEDARRV
;
A
#
# COMPACT_ATOMS: atom_id res chain seq x y z
N MET A 1 -17.71 -11.40 4.36
CA MET A 1 -17.55 -10.62 3.11
C MET A 1 -17.12 -11.55 2.00
N ALA A 2 -17.42 -11.22 0.74
CA ALA A 2 -16.99 -12.00 -0.42
C ALA A 2 -15.58 -11.58 -0.86
N ARG A 3 -14.82 -12.50 -1.46
CA ARG A 3 -13.53 -12.17 -2.10
C ARG A 3 -13.77 -11.30 -3.34
N ILE A 4 -12.81 -10.43 -3.64
CA ILE A 4 -12.81 -9.64 -4.88
C ILE A 4 -12.90 -10.57 -6.11
N ALA A 5 -13.70 -10.16 -7.10
CA ALA A 5 -13.80 -10.89 -8.36
C ALA A 5 -12.50 -10.79 -9.17
N SER A 6 -12.13 -11.83 -9.89
CA SER A 6 -10.90 -11.86 -10.68
C SER A 6 -10.87 -10.81 -11.81
N GLY A 7 -12.03 -10.47 -12.38
CA GLY A 7 -12.16 -9.39 -13.37
C GLY A 7 -11.82 -8.02 -12.78
N GLU A 8 -12.44 -7.68 -11.66
CA GLU A 8 -12.17 -6.44 -10.92
C GLU A 8 -10.72 -6.35 -10.45
N MET A 9 -10.13 -7.47 -9.99
CA MET A 9 -8.72 -7.50 -9.60
C MET A 9 -7.80 -7.18 -10.78
N LYS A 10 -8.09 -7.68 -12.00
CA LYS A 10 -7.30 -7.37 -13.19
C LYS A 10 -7.35 -5.89 -13.56
N GLU A 11 -8.51 -5.25 -13.43
CA GLU A 11 -8.68 -3.82 -13.68
C GLU A 11 -7.85 -2.99 -12.70
N ARG A 12 -7.92 -3.32 -11.40
CA ARG A 12 -7.11 -2.66 -10.36
C ARG A 12 -5.60 -2.83 -10.58
N LEU A 13 -5.17 -3.95 -11.16
CA LEU A 13 -3.74 -4.23 -11.43
C LEU A 13 -3.17 -3.50 -12.66
N ALA A 14 -3.97 -2.69 -13.38
CA ALA A 14 -3.53 -2.03 -14.62
C ALA A 14 -2.28 -1.15 -14.43
N VAL A 15 -2.26 -0.31 -13.38
CA VAL A 15 -1.11 0.50 -12.98
C VAL A 15 -0.92 0.38 -11.46
N TYR A 16 -0.09 -0.58 -11.05
CA TYR A 16 0.21 -0.88 -9.65
C TYR A 16 1.47 -0.15 -9.18
N PHE A 17 1.30 0.93 -8.42
CA PHE A 17 2.41 1.73 -7.92
C PHE A 17 2.88 1.25 -6.54
N ILE A 18 4.18 1.01 -6.38
CA ILE A 18 4.79 0.50 -5.15
C ILE A 18 5.80 1.53 -4.65
N MET A 19 5.66 1.99 -3.39
CA MET A 19 6.56 3.00 -2.83
C MET A 19 6.63 2.96 -1.30
N GLY A 20 7.80 3.28 -0.74
CA GLY A 20 8.00 3.76 0.63
C GLY A 20 8.83 5.06 0.65
N SER A 21 9.04 5.65 1.82
CA SER A 21 9.74 6.94 1.95
C SER A 21 11.19 6.89 1.46
N GLN A 22 11.84 5.74 1.58
CA GLN A 22 13.20 5.49 1.11
C GLN A 22 13.35 5.50 -0.43
N ASN A 23 12.26 5.58 -1.19
CA ASN A 23 12.30 5.58 -2.66
C ASN A 23 12.33 6.98 -3.29
N SER A 24 12.21 8.06 -2.50
CA SER A 24 12.27 9.42 -3.02
C SER A 24 12.82 10.38 -1.98
N GLU A 25 13.50 11.42 -2.45
CA GLU A 25 13.90 12.56 -1.61
C GLU A 25 12.73 13.53 -1.36
N ARG A 26 11.65 13.41 -2.14
CA ARG A 26 10.44 14.21 -1.99
C ARG A 26 9.51 13.60 -0.92
N PRO A 27 8.64 14.40 -0.29
CA PRO A 27 7.60 13.86 0.58
C PRO A 27 6.77 12.79 -0.15
N THR A 28 6.66 11.61 0.45
CA THR A 28 5.99 10.45 -0.16
C THR A 28 4.55 10.73 -0.57
N ALA A 29 3.85 11.58 0.21
CA ALA A 29 2.48 11.98 -0.09
C ALA A 29 2.37 12.83 -1.36
N ASP A 30 3.35 13.69 -1.66
CA ASP A 30 3.34 14.51 -2.86
C ASP A 30 3.56 13.63 -4.10
N VAL A 31 4.51 12.71 -4.01
CA VAL A 31 4.78 11.75 -5.09
C VAL A 31 3.58 10.84 -5.34
N LEU A 32 2.96 10.32 -4.27
CA LEU A 32 1.75 9.52 -4.39
C LEU A 32 0.60 10.34 -4.99
N LYS A 33 0.42 11.59 -4.59
CA LYS A 33 -0.62 12.46 -5.15
C LYS A 33 -0.45 12.64 -6.66
N GLU A 34 0.77 12.95 -7.11
CA GLU A 34 1.05 13.09 -8.55
C GLU A 34 0.81 11.78 -9.30
N ALA A 35 1.18 10.65 -8.72
CA ALA A 35 0.92 9.33 -9.32
C ALA A 35 -0.58 9.03 -9.42
N LEU A 36 -1.36 9.39 -8.39
CA LEU A 36 -2.82 9.26 -8.39
C LEU A 36 -3.48 10.20 -9.42
N ASP A 37 -3.03 11.46 -9.51
CA ASP A 37 -3.46 12.40 -10.54
C ASP A 37 -3.14 11.87 -11.96
N GLY A 38 -2.07 11.07 -12.10
CA GLY A 38 -1.67 10.39 -13.33
C GLY A 38 -2.42 9.09 -13.66
N GLY A 39 -3.32 8.62 -12.79
CA GLY A 39 -4.17 7.44 -13.05
C GLY A 39 -3.65 6.10 -12.53
N VAL A 40 -2.86 6.10 -11.44
CA VAL A 40 -2.59 4.86 -10.68
C VAL A 40 -3.89 4.19 -10.28
N THR A 41 -4.00 2.87 -10.50
CA THR A 41 -5.22 2.10 -10.21
C THR A 41 -5.15 1.31 -8.91
N LEU A 42 -3.95 1.12 -8.36
CA LEU A 42 -3.73 0.41 -7.10
C LEU A 42 -2.38 0.80 -6.50
N PHE A 43 -2.31 1.00 -5.19
CA PHE A 43 -1.09 1.42 -4.50
C PHE A 43 -0.64 0.38 -3.46
N GLN A 44 0.68 0.15 -3.38
CA GLN A 44 1.31 -0.66 -2.35
C GLN A 44 2.28 0.17 -1.51
N PHE A 45 2.01 0.26 -0.21
CA PHE A 45 2.92 0.83 0.77
C PHE A 45 4.01 -0.17 1.13
N ARG A 46 5.24 0.13 0.71
CA ARG A 46 6.42 -0.73 0.90
C ARG A 46 7.55 0.00 1.63
N GLU A 47 7.36 0.16 2.92
CA GLU A 47 8.30 0.79 3.84
C GLU A 47 9.28 -0.24 4.40
N LYS A 48 10.34 -0.56 3.63
CA LYS A 48 11.30 -1.65 3.92
C LYS A 48 12.71 -1.32 3.43
N GLY A 49 13.71 -1.68 4.22
CA GLY A 49 15.13 -1.56 3.87
C GLY A 49 15.82 -0.39 4.58
N PRO A 50 17.06 -0.07 4.17
CA PRO A 50 17.82 1.03 4.74
C PRO A 50 17.09 2.36 4.58
N GLY A 51 17.01 3.15 5.66
CA GLY A 51 16.36 4.47 5.66
C GLY A 51 14.83 4.44 5.76
N ALA A 52 14.21 3.25 5.81
CA ALA A 52 12.76 3.13 6.00
C ALA A 52 12.34 3.52 7.43
N LEU A 53 11.19 4.16 7.55
CA LEU A 53 10.56 4.48 8.82
C LEU A 53 10.18 3.20 9.60
N LYS A 54 10.03 3.34 10.91
CA LYS A 54 9.68 2.24 11.83
C LYS A 54 8.64 2.70 12.86
N GLY A 55 7.95 1.73 13.47
CA GLY A 55 7.02 1.98 14.57
C GLY A 55 5.96 3.03 14.23
N ALA A 56 5.77 3.99 15.13
CA ALA A 56 4.74 5.03 15.00
C ALA A 56 4.90 5.90 13.75
N ASP A 57 6.13 6.18 13.30
CA ASP A 57 6.36 7.01 12.11
C ASP A 57 5.94 6.27 10.82
N LYS A 58 6.23 4.96 10.74
CA LYS A 58 5.77 4.09 9.65
C LYS A 58 4.24 4.06 9.61
N GLU A 59 3.58 3.85 10.75
CA GLU A 59 2.12 3.80 10.83
C GLU A 59 1.49 5.16 10.46
N ALA A 60 2.06 6.27 10.97
CA ALA A 60 1.58 7.61 10.67
C ALA A 60 1.64 7.91 9.16
N LEU A 61 2.76 7.56 8.51
CA LEU A 61 2.90 7.67 7.06
C LEU A 61 1.90 6.77 6.33
N ALA A 62 1.77 5.49 6.72
CA ALA A 62 0.82 4.57 6.11
C ALA A 62 -0.62 5.13 6.15
N ARG A 63 -1.08 5.63 7.31
CA ARG A 63 -2.41 6.24 7.46
C ARG A 63 -2.57 7.51 6.63
N GLN A 64 -1.51 8.31 6.49
CA GLN A 64 -1.53 9.50 5.63
C GLN A 64 -1.74 9.12 4.16
N LEU A 65 -0.97 8.15 3.66
CA LEU A 65 -1.06 7.69 2.27
C LEU A 65 -2.38 6.95 2.01
N GLN A 66 -2.87 6.15 2.96
CA GLN A 66 -4.17 5.46 2.88
C GLN A 66 -5.32 6.47 2.74
N ARG A 67 -5.32 7.56 3.52
CA ARG A 67 -6.35 8.62 3.38
C ARG A 67 -6.35 9.23 1.98
N LEU A 68 -5.17 9.42 1.39
CA LEU A 68 -5.03 9.95 0.04
C LEU A 68 -5.57 8.95 -0.99
N CYS A 69 -5.14 7.68 -0.95
CA CYS A 69 -5.68 6.61 -1.80
C CYS A 69 -7.22 6.54 -1.73
N ARG A 70 -7.79 6.62 -0.52
CA ARG A 70 -9.25 6.62 -0.30
C ARG A 70 -9.95 7.79 -0.96
N ALA A 71 -9.35 8.98 -0.94
CA ALA A 71 -9.92 10.16 -1.59
C ALA A 71 -9.99 10.03 -3.13
N TYR A 72 -9.12 9.20 -3.71
CA TYR A 72 -9.07 8.92 -5.15
C TYR A 72 -9.80 7.62 -5.54
N GLY A 73 -10.34 6.87 -4.58
CA GLY A 73 -10.96 5.57 -4.84
C GLY A 73 -9.96 4.47 -5.26
N VAL A 74 -8.67 4.65 -4.94
CA VAL A 74 -7.60 3.70 -5.25
C VAL A 74 -7.34 2.84 -4.03
N PRO A 75 -7.31 1.50 -4.13
CA PRO A 75 -7.08 0.66 -2.95
C PRO A 75 -5.64 0.73 -2.45
N PHE A 76 -5.48 0.60 -1.13
CA PHE A 76 -4.22 0.70 -0.41
C PHE A 76 -3.79 -0.67 0.14
N ILE A 77 -2.67 -1.19 -0.37
CA ILE A 77 -2.13 -2.50 0.01
C ILE A 77 -0.89 -2.32 0.89
N VAL A 78 -0.80 -3.03 2.02
CA VAL A 78 0.41 -3.05 2.86
C VAL A 78 1.33 -4.19 2.43
N ASN A 79 2.63 -3.93 2.32
CA ASN A 79 3.61 -4.97 2.02
C ASN A 79 4.14 -5.64 3.30
N ASP A 80 4.15 -6.98 3.32
CA ASP A 80 4.65 -7.94 4.33
C ASP A 80 4.02 -7.84 5.75
N ASP A 81 3.66 -6.64 6.19
CA ASP A 81 3.28 -6.33 7.56
C ASP A 81 1.77 -6.53 7.79
N VAL A 82 1.39 -7.78 8.09
CA VAL A 82 0.00 -8.18 8.36
C VAL A 82 -0.59 -7.43 9.56
N GLU A 83 0.19 -7.24 10.62
CA GLU A 83 -0.24 -6.52 11.82
C GLU A 83 -0.58 -5.07 11.50
N LEU A 84 0.27 -4.37 10.73
CA LEU A 84 -0.01 -3.02 10.28
C LEU A 84 -1.24 -2.97 9.38
N ALA A 85 -1.39 -3.91 8.45
CA ALA A 85 -2.56 -3.98 7.55
C ALA A 85 -3.87 -4.05 8.35
N LEU A 86 -3.91 -4.90 9.38
CA LEU A 86 -5.05 -5.01 10.29
C LEU A 86 -5.25 -3.76 11.15
N ALA A 87 -4.16 -3.19 11.70
CA ALA A 87 -4.23 -2.02 12.58
C ALA A 87 -4.75 -0.75 11.88
N ILE A 88 -4.56 -0.64 10.56
CA ILE A 88 -5.04 0.49 9.77
C ILE A 88 -6.27 0.18 8.91
N ASP A 89 -6.80 -1.05 8.97
CA ASP A 89 -7.90 -1.52 8.10
C ASP A 89 -7.57 -1.29 6.61
N ALA A 90 -6.41 -1.81 6.17
CA ALA A 90 -5.96 -1.72 4.79
C ALA A 90 -6.84 -2.56 3.84
N ASP A 91 -6.90 -2.18 2.56
CA ASP A 91 -7.70 -2.89 1.56
C ASP A 91 -7.12 -4.28 1.20
N GLY A 92 -5.88 -4.54 1.60
CA GLY A 92 -5.24 -5.84 1.50
C GLY A 92 -3.78 -5.81 1.90
N VAL A 93 -3.15 -6.97 1.81
CA VAL A 93 -1.73 -7.17 2.09
C VAL A 93 -1.08 -7.96 0.95
N HIS A 94 0.17 -7.61 0.66
CA HIS A 94 1.02 -8.35 -0.27
C HIS A 94 2.09 -9.09 0.54
N VAL A 95 2.22 -10.39 0.33
CA VAL A 95 3.21 -11.24 1.00
C VAL A 95 4.05 -12.00 -0.03
N GLY A 96 5.35 -12.10 0.22
CA GLY A 96 6.30 -12.92 -0.53
C GLY A 96 6.38 -14.35 -0.03
N LYS A 97 7.36 -15.11 -0.56
CA LYS A 97 7.54 -16.53 -0.23
C LYS A 97 8.08 -16.77 1.18
N ASP A 98 8.84 -15.82 1.70
CA ASP A 98 9.54 -15.93 2.98
C ASP A 98 8.84 -15.14 4.10
N ASP A 99 7.67 -14.57 3.80
CA ASP A 99 6.82 -13.82 4.75
C ASP A 99 5.77 -14.75 5.38
N GLU A 100 4.71 -14.20 5.98
CA GLU A 100 3.62 -15.03 6.53
C GLU A 100 3.01 -15.96 5.47
N ASP A 101 2.69 -17.19 5.88
CA ASP A 101 2.06 -18.19 5.01
C ASP A 101 0.75 -17.63 4.45
N ALA A 102 0.64 -17.54 3.13
CA ALA A 102 -0.51 -16.96 2.43
C ALA A 102 -1.87 -17.58 2.79
N ARG A 103 -1.92 -18.76 3.43
CA ARG A 103 -3.15 -19.39 3.93
C ARG A 103 -3.60 -18.84 5.29
N ARG A 104 -2.75 -18.05 5.94
CA ARG A 104 -2.95 -17.47 7.27
C ARG A 104 -3.25 -15.97 7.22
N VAL A 105 -3.29 -15.40 6.02
CA VAL A 105 -3.48 -13.98 5.73
C VAL A 105 -4.80 -13.73 5.02
#